data_AF-A0A1G6PZF4-F1
#
_entry.id   AF-A0A1G6PZF4-F1
#
_cell.length_a   1.000
_cell.length_b   1.000
_cell.length_c   1.000
_cell.angle_alpha   90.00
_cell.angle_beta   90.00
_cell.angle_gamma   90.00
#
_symmetry.space_group_name_H-M   'P 1'
#
loop_
_entity.id
_entity.type
_entity.pdbx_description
1 polymer ?
#
loop_
_entity_poly.entity_id
_entity_poly.type
_entity_poly.pdbx_seq_one_letter_code
_entity_poly.pdbx_strand_id
1 'polypeptide(L)'
;MSELLSQNQRGENLLVIQSLPAFSGKGKTPLADAQAEAEAMLAEYRQGMEDGLKAECDRYELVCMHWLLGQKYVGLAYSVELQRAYLLYAGAARPDPEDESIWLLDAAKELTMLMRTLVTPDQCSTAITYWGGINQQPVFAYRFKLADAPASIKF
;
A
#
# COMPACT_ATOMS: atom_id res chain seq x y z
N MET A 1 -37.62 -1.66 6.78
CA MET A 1 -37.64 -0.63 7.84
C MET A 1 -36.44 -0.90 8.72
N SER A 2 -35.37 -0.11 8.73
CA SER A 2 -35.29 1.34 8.52
C SER A 2 -33.96 1.74 7.88
N GLU A 3 -34.04 2.76 7.03
CA GLU A 3 -32.93 3.58 6.53
C GLU A 3 -32.27 4.38 7.66
N LEU A 4 -30.98 4.67 7.53
CA LEU A 4 -30.39 5.92 7.99
C LEU A 4 -29.22 6.29 7.08
N LEU A 5 -29.55 7.18 6.14
CA LEU A 5 -28.62 8.00 5.38
C LEU A 5 -27.85 8.91 6.34
N SER A 6 -26.53 8.92 6.22
CA SER A 6 -25.73 10.10 6.53
C SER A 6 -24.71 10.26 5.40
N GLN A 7 -25.03 11.18 4.49
CA GLN A 7 -24.04 11.77 3.59
C GLN A 7 -23.18 12.71 4.42
N ASN A 8 -21.86 12.51 4.40
CA ASN A 8 -20.94 13.63 4.60
C ASN A 8 -19.69 13.46 3.73
N GLN A 9 -19.35 14.55 3.05
CA GLN A 9 -18.30 14.66 2.04
C GLN A 9 -16.92 14.79 2.71
N ARG A 10 -15.99 13.90 2.37
CA ARG A 10 -14.60 14.18 1.94
C ARG A 10 -13.86 12.85 1.89
N GLY A 11 -13.34 12.54 0.70
CA GLY A 11 -12.71 11.27 0.40
C GLY A 11 -11.38 11.11 1.10
N GLU A 12 -11.28 10.04 1.88
CA GLU A 12 -10.08 9.31 2.25
C GLU A 12 -10.58 7.96 2.80
N ASN A 13 -10.75 6.97 1.92
CA ASN A 13 -11.15 5.62 2.32
C ASN A 13 -9.89 4.85 2.74
N LEU A 14 -9.55 4.91 4.03
CA LEU A 14 -8.59 4.02 4.67
C LEU A 14 -9.36 2.87 5.34
N LEU A 15 -9.16 1.63 4.88
CA LEU A 15 -9.81 0.44 5.47
C LEU A 15 -8.73 -0.57 5.90
N VAL A 16 -8.70 -0.93 7.20
CA VAL A 16 -7.79 -1.92 7.79
C VAL A 16 -8.50 -3.27 7.91
N ILE A 17 -7.93 -4.33 7.33
CA ILE A 17 -8.45 -5.71 7.42
C ILE A 17 -7.99 -6.34 8.75
N GLN A 18 -8.95 -6.77 9.59
CA GLN A 18 -8.67 -7.52 10.83
C GLN A 18 -9.11 -8.99 10.73
N SER A 19 -8.24 -9.90 11.19
CA SER A 19 -8.63 -11.17 11.80
C SER A 19 -8.34 -11.11 13.30
N LEU A 20 -9.37 -11.09 14.15
CA LEU A 20 -9.28 -10.95 15.61
C LEU A 20 -9.03 -12.31 16.31
N PRO A 21 -8.20 -12.34 17.37
CA PRO A 21 -8.53 -13.06 18.59
C PRO A 21 -9.02 -12.07 19.67
N ALA A 22 -10.06 -12.48 20.41
CA ALA A 22 -10.65 -11.68 21.46
C ALA A 22 -9.68 -11.50 22.64
N PHE A 23 -9.35 -10.26 23.00
CA PHE A 23 -8.69 -9.97 24.27
C PHE A 23 -9.41 -8.84 25.01
N SER A 24 -9.80 -9.15 26.25
CA SER A 24 -10.46 -8.27 27.20
C SER A 24 -9.40 -7.61 28.08
N GLY A 25 -9.25 -6.29 27.96
CA GLY A 25 -8.38 -5.50 28.82
C GLY A 25 -8.66 -4.02 28.62
N LYS A 26 -8.91 -3.29 29.71
CA LYS A 26 -9.06 -1.83 29.72
C LYS A 26 -7.75 -1.18 29.27
N GLY A 27 -7.68 -0.84 28.00
CA GLY A 27 -6.58 -0.18 27.29
C GLY A 27 -7.08 0.12 25.89
N LYS A 28 -6.45 1.04 25.16
CA LYS A 28 -6.82 1.36 23.76
C LYS A 28 -7.01 0.04 22.98
N THR A 29 -8.10 -0.07 22.23
CA THR A 29 -8.44 -1.33 21.57
C THR A 29 -7.33 -1.68 20.56
N PRO A 30 -6.93 -2.96 20.41
CA PRO A 30 -5.91 -3.36 19.43
C PRO A 30 -6.17 -2.89 17.99
N LEU A 31 -7.44 -2.64 17.66
CA LEU A 31 -7.86 -2.01 16.41
C LEU A 31 -7.43 -0.54 16.29
N ALA A 32 -7.57 0.25 17.35
CA ALA A 32 -7.19 1.65 17.33
C ALA A 32 -5.68 1.82 17.19
N ASP A 33 -4.89 0.95 17.83
CA ASP A 33 -3.43 0.99 17.72
C ASP A 33 -2.97 0.59 16.31
N ALA A 34 -3.53 -0.48 15.73
CA ALA A 34 -3.22 -0.89 14.35
C ALA A 34 -3.62 0.18 13.30
N GLN A 35 -4.74 0.87 13.53
CA GLN A 35 -5.18 1.99 12.69
C GLN A 35 -4.20 3.15 12.76
N ALA A 36 -3.79 3.56 13.98
CA ALA A 36 -2.84 4.65 14.17
C ALA A 36 -1.48 4.34 13.53
N GLU A 37 -1.01 3.09 13.62
CA GLU A 37 0.22 2.65 12.95
C GLU A 37 0.09 2.67 11.42
N ALA A 38 -1.04 2.22 10.87
CA ALA A 38 -1.30 2.27 9.44
C ALA A 38 -1.37 3.72 8.91
N GLU A 39 -2.01 4.62 9.65
CA GLU A 39 -2.08 6.06 9.33
C GLU A 39 -0.70 6.71 9.38
N ALA A 40 0.10 6.42 10.41
CA ALA A 40 1.47 6.90 10.50
C ALA A 40 2.31 6.43 9.31
N MET A 41 2.23 5.14 8.97
CA MET A 41 2.94 4.58 7.81
C MET A 41 2.47 5.18 6.48
N LEU A 42 1.17 5.49 6.34
CA LEU A 42 0.63 6.12 5.15
C LEU A 42 1.14 7.56 4.99
N ALA A 43 1.21 8.33 6.08
CA ALA A 43 1.79 9.66 6.07
C ALA A 43 3.27 9.63 5.63
N GLU A 44 4.02 8.65 6.12
CA GLU A 44 5.43 8.46 5.76
C GLU A 44 5.62 8.10 4.28
N TYR A 45 4.82 7.16 3.76
CA TYR A 45 4.86 6.84 2.33
C TYR A 45 4.48 8.05 1.48
N ARG A 46 3.48 8.82 1.90
CA ARG A 46 3.08 10.05 1.20
C ARG A 46 4.23 11.05 1.14
N GLN A 47 4.95 11.25 2.24
CA GLN A 47 6.08 12.17 2.30
C GLN A 47 7.22 11.68 1.40
N GLY A 48 7.64 10.43 1.52
CA GLY A 48 8.75 9.90 0.71
C GLY A 48 8.42 9.83 -0.79
N MET A 49 7.14 9.66 -1.15
CA MET A 49 6.69 9.76 -2.53
C MET A 49 6.86 11.16 -3.12
N GLU A 50 6.74 12.22 -2.33
CA GLU A 50 7.00 13.58 -2.82
C GLU A 50 8.45 13.75 -3.29
N ASP A 51 9.38 13.08 -2.62
CA ASP A 51 10.81 13.17 -2.92
C ASP A 51 11.24 12.25 -4.07
N GLY A 52 10.59 11.08 -4.22
CA GLY A 52 11.02 10.04 -5.16
C GLY A 52 10.11 9.77 -6.36
N LEU A 53 8.79 9.86 -6.20
CA LEU A 53 7.80 9.36 -7.18
C LEU A 53 6.97 10.47 -7.86
N LYS A 54 6.91 11.66 -7.25
CA LYS A 54 6.17 12.83 -7.76
C LYS A 54 6.64 13.30 -9.14
N ALA A 55 7.90 13.02 -9.49
CA ALA A 55 8.44 13.33 -10.82
C ALA A 55 7.74 12.55 -11.95
N GLU A 56 7.13 11.40 -11.66
CA GLU A 56 6.48 10.56 -12.68
C GLU A 56 4.98 10.87 -12.86
N CYS A 57 4.29 11.32 -11.82
CA CYS A 57 2.86 11.67 -11.87
C CYS A 57 2.47 12.58 -10.72
N ASP A 58 1.59 13.53 -11.01
CA ASP A 58 1.07 14.50 -10.04
C ASP A 58 0.11 13.87 -9.02
N ARG A 59 -0.53 12.75 -9.37
CA ARG A 59 -1.59 12.13 -8.55
C ARG A 59 -1.44 10.62 -8.46
N TYR A 60 -1.09 10.18 -7.26
CA TYR A 60 -1.18 8.80 -6.85
C TYR A 60 -2.28 8.64 -5.80
N GLU A 61 -3.07 7.59 -5.97
CA GLU A 61 -3.86 7.03 -4.89
C GLU A 61 -2.94 6.17 -4.02
N LEU A 62 -3.02 6.32 -2.70
CA LEU A 62 -2.13 5.66 -1.76
C LEU A 62 -2.94 4.89 -0.71
N VAL A 63 -2.58 3.63 -0.51
CA VAL A 63 -3.18 2.76 0.52
C VAL A 63 -2.09 2.06 1.31
N CYS A 64 -2.32 1.85 2.61
CA CYS A 64 -1.45 1.07 3.48
C CYS A 64 -2.13 -0.26 3.80
N MET A 65 -1.51 -1.37 3.40
CA MET A 65 -1.99 -2.72 3.65
C MET A 65 -1.34 -3.25 4.93
N HIS A 66 -2.16 -3.73 5.87
CA HIS A 66 -1.65 -4.25 7.13
C HIS A 66 -0.71 -5.46 6.93
N TRP A 67 -0.99 -6.31 5.93
CA TRP A 67 -0.18 -7.50 5.64
C TRP A 67 -0.19 -7.79 4.14
N LEU A 68 0.98 -7.95 3.53
CA LEU A 68 1.14 -8.44 2.16
C LEU A 68 2.47 -9.21 2.04
N LEU A 69 2.42 -10.44 1.51
CA LEU A 69 3.60 -11.29 1.28
C LEU A 69 4.53 -11.44 2.50
N GLY A 70 3.96 -11.59 3.69
CA GLY A 70 4.74 -11.76 4.92
C GLY A 70 5.24 -10.46 5.55
N GLN A 71 4.94 -9.30 4.96
CA GLN A 71 5.38 -7.99 5.45
C GLN A 71 4.21 -7.18 5.99
N LYS A 72 4.45 -6.44 7.08
CA LYS A 72 3.47 -5.52 7.68
C LYS A 72 3.55 -4.13 7.06
N TYR A 73 2.41 -3.45 7.02
CA TYR A 73 2.31 -2.03 6.64
C TYR A 73 2.93 -1.71 5.28
N VAL A 74 2.59 -2.54 4.28
CA VAL A 74 3.06 -2.38 2.91
C VAL A 74 2.24 -1.30 2.22
N GLY A 75 2.92 -0.30 1.66
CA GLY A 75 2.26 0.75 0.89
C GLY A 75 1.94 0.28 -0.53
N LEU A 76 0.81 0.72 -1.06
CA LEU A 76 0.46 0.61 -2.47
C LEU A 76 0.12 1.99 -2.99
N ALA A 77 0.97 2.52 -3.86
CA ALA A 77 0.69 3.71 -4.64
C ALA A 77 0.27 3.32 -6.05
N TYR A 78 -0.79 3.88 -6.60
CA TYR A 78 -1.17 3.62 -7.98
C TYR A 78 -1.71 4.87 -8.68
N SER A 79 -1.51 4.92 -9.99
CA SER A 79 -1.97 6.02 -10.84
C SER A 79 -2.82 5.46 -11.98
N VAL A 80 -4.04 5.96 -12.08
CA VAL A 80 -4.95 5.66 -13.20
C VAL A 80 -4.44 6.27 -14.49
N GLU A 81 -3.82 7.45 -14.42
CA GLU A 81 -3.25 8.13 -15.58
C GLU A 81 -2.09 7.32 -16.19
N LEU A 82 -1.20 6.82 -15.34
CA LEU A 82 -0.02 6.07 -15.79
C LEU A 82 -0.29 4.58 -16.03
N GLN A 83 -1.42 4.04 -15.56
CA GLN A 83 -1.69 2.60 -15.56
C GLN A 83 -0.57 1.83 -14.83
N ARG A 84 -0.14 2.36 -13.68
CA ARG A 84 0.99 1.85 -12.89
C ARG A 84 0.67 1.75 -11.42
N ALA A 85 1.30 0.77 -10.78
CA ALA A 85 1.32 0.62 -9.34
C ALA A 85 2.76 0.51 -8.83
N TYR A 86 2.97 0.93 -7.59
CA TYR A 86 4.21 0.84 -6.85
C TYR A 86 3.91 0.20 -5.50
N LEU A 87 4.54 -0.94 -5.21
CA LEU A 87 4.56 -1.47 -3.86
C LEU A 87 5.71 -0.86 -3.08
N LEU A 88 5.41 -0.34 -1.90
CA LEU A 88 6.32 0.43 -1.06
C LEU A 88 6.64 -0.37 0.21
N TYR A 89 7.93 -0.57 0.48
CA TYR A 89 8.44 -1.28 1.66
C TYR A 89 9.44 -0.41 2.40
N ALA A 90 9.22 -0.19 3.69
CA ALA A 90 10.19 0.50 4.54
C ALA A 90 11.25 -0.47 5.10
N GLY A 91 12.51 -0.08 5.05
CA GLY A 91 13.64 -0.69 5.76
C GLY A 91 13.99 -2.12 5.33
N ALA A 92 14.21 -3.00 6.31
CA ALA A 92 14.69 -4.37 6.14
C ALA A 92 13.67 -5.34 5.50
N ALA A 93 12.49 -4.86 5.11
CA ALA A 93 11.43 -5.65 4.49
C ALA A 93 11.64 -5.93 2.98
N ARG A 94 12.82 -5.59 2.44
CA ARG A 94 13.17 -5.84 1.04
C ARG A 94 13.24 -7.36 0.79
N PRO A 95 12.68 -7.87 -0.33
CA PRO A 95 12.90 -9.25 -0.74
C PRO A 95 14.38 -9.57 -0.97
N ASP A 96 14.76 -10.83 -0.77
CA ASP A 96 16.09 -11.31 -1.09
C ASP A 96 16.38 -11.06 -2.59
N PRO A 97 17.51 -10.42 -2.95
CA PRO A 97 17.88 -10.19 -4.34
C PRO A 97 17.88 -11.46 -5.22
N GLU A 98 18.20 -12.63 -4.66
CA GLU A 98 18.23 -13.89 -5.42
C GLU A 98 16.82 -14.38 -5.78
N ASP A 99 15.83 -14.07 -4.94
CA ASP A 99 14.43 -14.47 -5.10
C ASP A 99 13.53 -13.33 -5.60
N GLU A 100 14.09 -12.14 -5.88
CA GLU A 100 13.33 -10.92 -6.19
C GLU A 100 12.35 -11.12 -7.35
N SER A 101 12.75 -11.87 -8.38
CA SER A 101 11.88 -12.16 -9.54
C SER A 101 10.66 -13.03 -9.18
N ILE A 102 10.86 -14.05 -8.35
CA ILE A 102 9.77 -14.93 -7.90
C ILE A 102 8.83 -14.13 -7.00
N TRP A 103 9.41 -13.37 -6.07
CA TRP A 103 8.68 -12.51 -5.17
C TRP A 103 7.84 -11.47 -5.91
N LEU A 104 8.38 -10.84 -6.97
CA LEU A 104 7.65 -9.90 -7.81
C LEU A 104 6.47 -10.56 -8.53
N LEU A 105 6.63 -11.81 -8.98
CA LEU A 105 5.52 -12.56 -9.60
C LEU A 105 4.41 -12.86 -8.59
N ASP A 106 4.74 -13.22 -7.35
CA ASP A 106 3.75 -13.45 -6.31
C ASP A 106 3.06 -12.15 -5.90
N ALA A 107 3.80 -11.04 -5.82
CA ALA A 107 3.24 -9.70 -5.65
C ALA A 107 2.25 -9.32 -6.75
N ALA A 108 2.59 -9.60 -8.01
CA ALA A 108 1.70 -9.33 -9.13
C ALA A 108 0.40 -10.16 -9.06
N LYS A 109 0.45 -11.41 -8.58
CA LYS A 109 -0.74 -12.24 -8.36
C LYS A 109 -1.65 -11.64 -7.28
N GLU A 110 -1.09 -11.30 -6.13
CA GLU A 110 -1.84 -10.70 -5.02
C GLU A 110 -2.46 -9.35 -5.44
N LEU A 111 -1.69 -8.50 -6.13
CA LEU A 111 -2.19 -7.24 -6.66
C LEU A 111 -3.28 -7.44 -7.71
N THR A 112 -3.17 -8.48 -8.55
CA THR A 112 -4.22 -8.80 -9.53
C THR A 112 -5.54 -9.12 -8.83
N MET A 113 -5.48 -9.88 -7.73
CA MET A 113 -6.67 -10.19 -6.93
C MET A 113 -7.22 -8.95 -6.22
N LEU A 114 -6.35 -8.14 -5.63
CA LEU A 114 -6.72 -6.94 -4.88
C LEU A 114 -7.34 -5.87 -5.78
N MET A 115 -6.67 -5.55 -6.88
CA MET A 115 -7.05 -4.46 -7.78
C MET A 115 -8.09 -4.89 -8.82
N ARG A 116 -8.38 -6.19 -8.92
CA ARG A 116 -9.30 -6.81 -9.89
C ARG A 116 -8.96 -6.47 -11.35
N THR A 117 -7.67 -6.31 -11.63
CA THR A 117 -7.12 -6.01 -12.95
C THR A 117 -5.82 -6.79 -13.13
N LEU A 118 -5.44 -7.12 -14.36
CA LEU A 118 -4.19 -7.83 -14.59
C LEU A 118 -3.01 -6.93 -14.21
N VAL A 119 -2.18 -7.41 -13.29
CA VAL A 119 -0.96 -6.74 -12.84
C VAL A 119 0.26 -7.56 -13.26
N THR A 120 1.29 -6.89 -13.79
CA THR A 120 2.54 -7.54 -14.18
C THR A 120 3.74 -6.77 -13.63
N PRO A 121 4.81 -7.46 -13.17
CA PRO A 121 6.04 -6.78 -12.77
C PRO A 121 6.61 -6.03 -13.97
N ASP A 122 7.09 -4.80 -13.74
CA ASP A 122 7.82 -4.10 -14.78
C ASP A 122 9.27 -4.58 -14.83
N GLN A 123 9.53 -5.62 -15.64
CA GLN A 123 10.81 -6.36 -15.71
C GLN A 123 12.05 -5.48 -16.01
N CYS A 124 11.87 -4.25 -16.46
CA CYS A 124 12.96 -3.29 -16.72
C CYS A 124 13.25 -2.34 -15.55
N SER A 125 12.48 -2.41 -14.46
CA SER A 125 12.61 -1.50 -13.33
C SER A 125 13.35 -2.15 -12.18
N THR A 126 14.55 -1.67 -11.86
CA THR A 126 15.09 -1.81 -10.51
C THR A 126 14.18 -1.07 -9.53
N ALA A 127 14.14 -1.52 -8.27
CA ALA A 127 13.43 -0.79 -7.22
C ALA A 127 13.93 0.66 -7.14
N ILE A 128 13.01 1.61 -7.05
CA ILE A 128 13.37 2.99 -6.72
C ILE A 128 13.60 3.03 -5.22
N THR A 129 14.74 3.55 -4.78
CA THR A 129 15.05 3.75 -3.36
C THR A 129 15.04 5.23 -3.04
N TYR A 130 14.23 5.61 -2.06
CA TYR A 130 14.22 6.94 -1.48
C TYR A 130 14.24 6.82 0.04
N TRP A 131 14.45 7.94 0.73
CA TRP A 131 14.46 7.98 2.20
C TRP A 131 13.08 8.38 2.72
N GLY A 132 12.53 7.63 3.66
CA GLY A 132 11.19 7.85 4.23
C GLY A 132 10.78 6.74 5.19
N GLY A 133 9.57 6.77 5.74
CA GLY A 133 9.16 5.74 6.70
C GLY A 133 9.46 6.11 8.14
N ILE A 134 8.78 5.43 9.07
CA ILE A 134 9.00 5.59 10.50
C ILE A 134 10.50 5.35 10.78
N ASN A 135 11.18 6.38 11.31
CA ASN A 135 12.62 6.43 11.60
C ASN A 135 13.58 6.74 10.41
N GLN A 136 13.12 7.37 9.32
CA GLN A 136 13.98 7.77 8.18
C GLN A 136 14.77 6.59 7.59
N GLN A 137 14.09 5.47 7.34
CA GLN A 137 14.69 4.29 6.74
C GLN A 137 14.69 4.41 5.20
N PRO A 138 15.42 3.56 4.47
CA PRO A 138 15.20 3.46 3.03
C PRO A 138 13.80 2.89 2.76
N VAL A 139 13.07 3.48 1.82
CA VAL A 139 11.84 2.92 1.25
C VAL A 139 12.13 2.42 -0.14
N PHE A 140 11.75 1.17 -0.41
CA PHE A 140 11.89 0.51 -1.70
C PHE A 140 10.54 0.51 -2.42
N ALA A 141 10.51 1.06 -3.63
CA ALA A 141 9.33 1.09 -4.49
C ALA A 141 9.53 0.17 -5.70
N TYR A 142 8.76 -0.91 -5.75
CA TYR A 142 8.75 -1.87 -6.85
C TYR A 142 7.63 -1.54 -7.83
N ARG A 143 7.97 -1.39 -9.11
CA ARG A 143 7.05 -0.91 -10.15
C ARG A 143 6.32 -2.06 -10.85
N PHE A 144 5.03 -1.87 -11.07
CA PHE A 144 4.14 -2.79 -11.75
C PHE A 144 3.33 -2.06 -12.83
N LYS A 145 3.02 -2.77 -13.92
CA LYS A 145 2.10 -2.32 -14.97
C LYS A 145 0.71 -2.87 -14.69
N LEU A 146 -0.29 -2.01 -14.86
CA LEU A 146 -1.70 -2.34 -14.74
C LEU A 146 -2.30 -2.43 -16.15
N ALA A 147 -3.15 -3.42 -16.40
CA ALA A 147 -3.89 -3.48 -17.67
C ALA A 147 -5.02 -2.43 -17.72
N ASP A 148 -5.72 -2.27 -16.60
CA ASP A 148 -6.74 -1.23 -16.40
C ASP A 148 -6.78 -0.85 -14.91
N ALA A 149 -6.21 0.30 -14.57
CA ALA A 149 -6.09 0.79 -13.22
C ALA A 149 -7.46 1.19 -12.66
N PRO A 150 -7.89 0.62 -11.52
CA PRO A 150 -9.19 0.95 -10.95
C PRO A 150 -9.19 2.39 -10.44
N ALA A 151 -10.32 3.10 -10.59
CA ALA A 151 -10.49 4.44 -10.02
C ALA A 151 -10.45 4.45 -8.48
N SER A 152 -10.73 3.32 -7.85
CA SER A 152 -10.62 3.11 -6.41
C SER A 152 -10.50 1.61 -6.11
N ILE A 153 -9.65 1.23 -5.17
CA ILE A 153 -9.63 -0.13 -4.62
C ILE A 153 -10.73 -0.25 -3.56
N LYS A 154 -11.54 -1.32 -3.65
CA LYS A 154 -12.56 -1.65 -2.65
C LYS A 154 -12.07 -2.86 -1.85
N PHE A 155 -12.00 -2.71 -0.53
CA PHE A 155 -11.63 -3.75 0.42
C PHE A 155 -12.89 -4.44 0.98
#